data_AF-K8Y0J6-F1
#
_entry.id   AF-K8Y0J6-F1
#
_cell.length_a   1.000
_cell.length_b   1.000
_cell.length_c   1.000
_cell.angle_alpha   90.00
_cell.angle_beta   90.00
_cell.angle_gamma   90.00
#
_symmetry.space_group_name_H-M   'P 1'
#
loop_
_entity.id
_entity.type
_entity.pdbx_description
1 polymer ?
#
loop_
_entity_poly.entity_id
_entity_poly.type
_entity_poly.pdbx_seq_one_letter_code
_entity_poly.pdbx_strand_id
1 'polypeptide(L)'
;MSEHTLQTTEPCRSCRAPIVWAKTRQPTPMPIDPEPSENGNIALYLEDGVLHANVILKAQRHALKAAGRPLYLAHFVSCPHAGDWRKR
;
A
#
# COMPACT_ATOMS: atom_id res chain seq x y z
N MET A 1 -6.38 16.41 -18.68
CA MET A 1 -6.84 16.02 -17.32
C MET A 1 -6.37 14.60 -17.13
N SER A 2 -5.18 14.42 -16.56
CA SER A 2 -4.42 13.17 -16.63
C SER A 2 -4.96 12.16 -15.63
N GLU A 3 -5.92 11.35 -16.07
CA GLU A 3 -6.49 10.25 -15.31
C GLU A 3 -5.41 9.17 -15.12
N HIS A 4 -4.85 9.10 -13.90
CA HIS A 4 -3.95 8.02 -13.49
C HIS A 4 -4.78 6.76 -13.18
N THR A 5 -5.43 6.19 -14.19
CA THR A 5 -6.45 5.13 -14.06
C THR A 5 -5.85 3.71 -14.07
N LEU A 6 -4.85 3.43 -13.23
CA LEU A 6 -4.21 2.09 -13.23
C LEU A 6 -4.25 1.35 -11.90
N GLN A 7 -5.07 1.78 -10.94
CA GLN A 7 -5.27 1.01 -9.72
C GLN A 7 -6.76 0.86 -9.44
N THR A 8 -7.30 -0.31 -9.78
CA THR A 8 -8.62 -0.73 -9.31
C THR A 8 -8.58 -0.78 -7.79
N THR A 9 -9.32 0.12 -7.15
CA THR A 9 -9.49 0.13 -5.71
C THR A 9 -10.72 -0.70 -5.33
N GLU A 10 -10.63 -1.41 -4.21
CA GLU A 10 -11.74 -2.09 -3.58
C GLU A 10 -12.05 -1.43 -2.23
N PRO A 11 -13.30 -1.43 -1.76
CA PRO A 11 -13.61 -0.95 -0.42
C PRO A 11 -13.15 -1.96 0.64
N CYS A 12 -12.46 -1.47 1.66
CA CYS A 12 -12.14 -2.26 2.86
C CYS A 12 -13.42 -2.80 3.50
N ARG A 13 -13.43 -4.08 3.87
CA ARG A 13 -14.63 -4.75 4.40
C ARG A 13 -15.08 -4.23 5.76
N SER A 14 -14.22 -3.55 6.52
CA SER A 14 -14.55 -2.97 7.83
C SER A 14 -14.84 -1.47 7.75
N CYS A 15 -13.84 -0.67 7.37
CA CYS A 15 -13.98 0.80 7.39
C CYS A 15 -14.54 1.38 6.08
N ARG A 16 -14.69 0.56 5.02
CA ARG A 16 -15.13 0.96 3.67
C ARG A 16 -14.24 1.98 2.94
N ALA A 17 -13.07 2.31 3.50
CA ALA A 17 -12.07 3.11 2.80
C ALA A 17 -11.53 2.37 1.56
N PRO A 18 -11.15 3.07 0.48
CA PRO A 18 -10.59 2.44 -0.70
C PRO A 18 -9.21 1.83 -0.38
N ILE A 19 -8.96 0.63 -0.90
CA ILE A 19 -7.69 -0.10 -0.78
C ILE A 19 -7.27 -0.65 -2.13
N VAL A 20 -5.97 -0.83 -2.34
CA VAL A 20 -5.41 -1.59 -3.45
C VAL A 20 -4.80 -2.88 -2.91
N TRP A 21 -4.97 -3.97 -3.65
CA TRP A 21 -4.34 -5.25 -3.33
C TRP A 21 -3.04 -5.38 -4.10
N ALA A 22 -1.92 -5.47 -3.38
CA ALA A 22 -0.62 -5.69 -3.99
C ALA A 22 -0.02 -7.03 -3.55
N LYS A 23 0.58 -7.76 -4.48
CA LYS A 23 1.34 -8.96 -4.16
C LYS A 23 2.62 -8.58 -3.42
N THR A 24 2.96 -9.38 -2.43
CA THR A 24 4.27 -9.33 -1.78
C THR A 24 4.96 -10.68 -2.01
N ARG A 25 6.08 -10.91 -1.34
CA ARG A 25 6.70 -12.25 -1.30
C ARG A 25 5.85 -13.28 -0.56
N GLN A 26 4.82 -12.83 0.17
CA GLN A 26 3.89 -13.70 0.87
C GLN A 26 2.77 -14.17 -0.07
N PRO A 27 2.18 -15.35 0.18
CA PRO A 27 1.11 -15.89 -0.66
C PRO A 27 -0.16 -15.02 -0.65
N THR A 28 -0.38 -14.27 0.43
CA THR A 28 -1.56 -13.40 0.58
C THR A 28 -1.23 -11.98 0.12
N PRO A 29 -2.05 -11.37 -0.76
CA PRO A 29 -1.87 -9.98 -1.14
C PRO A 29 -2.09 -9.06 0.07
N MET A 30 -1.37 -7.94 0.04
CA MET A 30 -1.40 -6.91 1.07
C MET A 30 -2.37 -5.78 0.65
N PRO A 31 -3.34 -5.41 1.50
CA PRO A 31 -4.15 -4.23 1.32
C PRO A 31 -3.32 -2.98 1.66
N ILE A 32 -3.31 -2.03 0.74
CA ILE A 32 -2.50 -0.81 0.80
C ILE A 32 -3.42 0.38 0.53
N ASP A 33 -3.14 1.50 1.19
CA ASP A 33 -3.85 2.74 0.92
C ASP A 33 -3.51 3.24 -0.50
N PRO A 34 -4.50 3.65 -1.31
CA PRO A 34 -4.26 4.12 -2.68
C PRO A 34 -3.50 5.45 -2.72
N GLU A 35 -3.56 6.23 -1.63
CA GLU A 35 -2.87 7.50 -1.52
C GLU A 35 -1.49 7.32 -0.86
N PRO A 36 -0.44 7.97 -1.40
CA PRO A 36 0.87 7.96 -0.76
C PRO A 36 0.81 8.70 0.59
N SER A 37 1.58 8.22 1.55
CA SER A 37 1.65 8.78 2.91
C SER A 37 3.07 9.17 3.25
N GLU A 38 3.26 10.29 3.94
CA GLU A 38 4.57 10.68 4.46
C GLU A 38 5.17 9.68 5.45
N ASN A 39 4.29 8.93 6.13
CA ASN A 39 4.65 7.86 7.06
C ASN A 39 4.68 6.48 6.38
N GLY A 40 4.43 6.43 5.06
CA GLY A 40 4.48 5.22 4.26
C GLY A 40 5.87 4.60 4.22
N ASN A 41 5.90 3.29 4.07
CA ASN A 41 7.13 2.52 3.91
C ASN A 41 7.01 1.44 2.83
N ILE A 42 6.01 1.56 1.95
CA ILE A 42 5.79 0.59 0.88
C ILE A 42 6.03 1.27 -0.46
N ALA A 43 6.90 0.70 -1.27
CA ALA A 43 7.04 1.08 -2.67
C ALA A 43 6.17 0.15 -3.52
N LEU A 44 5.28 0.73 -4.32
CA LEU A 44 4.46 0.03 -5.30
C LEU A 44 5.12 0.05 -6.68
N TYR A 45 5.05 -1.06 -7.39
CA TYR A 45 5.51 -1.19 -8.77
C TYR A 45 4.65 -2.20 -9.51
N LEU A 46 4.52 -2.02 -10.83
CA LEU A 46 3.82 -2.95 -11.71
C LEU A 46 4.84 -3.88 -12.36
N GLU A 47 4.59 -5.17 -12.29
CA GLU A 47 5.39 -6.23 -12.92
C GLU A 47 4.42 -7.19 -13.62
N ASP A 48 4.54 -7.35 -14.93
CA ASP A 48 3.62 -8.16 -15.76
C ASP A 48 2.12 -7.87 -15.54
N GLY A 49 1.78 -6.59 -15.32
CA GLY A 49 0.41 -6.15 -15.05
C GLY A 49 -0.10 -6.45 -13.64
N VAL A 50 0.73 -7.02 -12.78
CA VAL A 50 0.43 -7.28 -11.38
C VAL A 50 1.01 -6.15 -10.53
N LEU A 51 0.23 -5.66 -9.56
CA LEU A 51 0.72 -4.68 -8.58
C LEU A 51 1.52 -5.40 -7.50
N HIS A 52 2.79 -5.04 -7.35
CA HIS A 52 3.69 -5.57 -6.35
C HIS A 52 4.04 -4.50 -5.31
N ALA A 53 4.20 -4.95 -4.06
CA ALA A 53 4.57 -4.13 -2.92
C ALA A 53 5.91 -4.59 -2.35
N ASN A 54 6.85 -3.65 -2.23
CA ASN A 54 8.11 -3.85 -1.53
C ASN A 54 8.12 -3.04 -0.23
N VAL A 55 8.32 -3.74 0.90
CA VAL A 55 8.40 -3.09 2.21
C VAL A 55 9.82 -2.55 2.41
N ILE A 56 9.91 -1.23 2.54
CA ILE A 56 11.15 -0.51 2.72
C ILE A 56 11.51 -0.44 4.20
N LEU A 57 12.73 -0.87 4.53
CA LEU A 57 13.28 -0.77 5.88
C LEU A 57 13.51 0.68 6.28
N LYS A 58 13.43 0.98 7.59
CA LYS A 58 13.55 2.35 8.14
C LYS A 58 14.82 3.08 7.63
N ALA A 59 15.94 2.37 7.54
CA ALA A 59 17.22 2.93 7.07
C ALA A 59 17.16 3.44 5.62
N GLN A 60 16.37 2.80 4.75
CA GLN A 60 16.25 3.15 3.33
C GLN A 60 15.15 4.18 3.05
N ARG A 61 14.25 4.41 4.01
CA ARG A 61 13.11 5.31 3.85
C ARG A 61 13.53 6.75 3.59
N HIS A 62 14.57 7.24 4.28
CA HIS A 62 15.08 8.59 4.09
C HIS A 62 15.65 8.80 2.68
N ALA A 63 16.42 7.84 2.17
CA ALA A 63 16.98 7.90 0.82
C ALA A 63 15.89 7.91 -0.26
N LEU A 64 14.85 7.07 -0.12
CA LEU A 64 13.73 7.02 -1.08
C LEU A 64 12.86 8.28 -1.02
N LYS A 65 12.61 8.81 0.18
CA LYS A 65 11.90 10.08 0.35
C LYS A 65 12.68 11.25 -0.26
N ALA A 66 14.00 11.29 -0.07
CA ALA A 66 14.88 12.28 -0.69
C ALA A 66 14.90 12.15 -2.23
N ALA A 67 14.77 10.93 -2.75
CA ALA A 67 14.65 10.67 -4.20
C ALA A 67 13.26 11.01 -4.77
N GLY A 68 12.33 11.54 -3.98
CA GLY A 68 10.98 11.90 -4.43
C GLY A 68 10.10 10.71 -4.81
N ARG A 69 10.44 9.49 -4.37
CA ARG A 69 9.62 8.30 -4.65
C ARG A 69 8.42 8.26 -3.69
N PRO A 70 7.17 8.19 -4.20
CA PRO A 70 6.01 8.07 -3.34
C PRO A 70 6.07 6.76 -2.57
N LEU A 71 5.79 6.85 -1.26
CA LEU A 71 5.68 5.68 -0.38
C LEU A 71 4.24 5.58 0.10
N TYR A 72 3.77 4.35 0.18
CA TYR A 72 2.41 4.00 0.56
C TYR A 72 2.43 3.34 1.94
N LEU A 73 1.25 3.29 2.54
CA LEU A 73 1.04 2.70 3.85
C LEU A 73 0.20 1.43 3.71
N ALA A 74 0.53 0.40 4.49
CA ALA A 74 -0.35 -0.76 4.57
C ALA A 74 -1.67 -0.33 5.22
N HIS A 75 -2.80 -0.72 4.63
CA HIS A 75 -4.10 -0.31 5.15
C HIS A 75 -4.35 -0.79 6.58
N PHE A 76 -3.70 -1.87 7.02
CA PHE A 76 -3.77 -2.34 8.41
C PHE A 76 -3.27 -1.31 9.44
N VAL A 77 -2.50 -0.30 9.01
CA VAL A 77 -2.00 0.75 9.90
C VAL A 77 -2.98 1.92 9.97
N SER A 78 -3.62 2.26 8.86
CA SER A 78 -4.60 3.37 8.77
C SER A 78 -6.02 2.95 9.14
N CYS A 79 -6.36 1.66 9.04
CA CYS A 79 -7.70 1.18 9.31
C CYS A 79 -8.03 1.26 10.81
N PRO A 80 -9.13 1.94 11.22
CA PRO A 80 -9.54 2.02 12.62
C PRO A 80 -9.96 0.65 13.20
N HIS A 81 -10.30 -0.31 12.32
CA HIS A 81 -10.72 -1.67 12.69
C HIS A 81 -9.60 -2.72 12.47
N ALA A 82 -8.34 -2.29 12.30
CA ALA A 82 -7.23 -3.22 12.04
C ALA A 82 -7.06 -4.33 13.10
N GLY A 83 -7.41 -4.02 14.35
CA GLY A 83 -7.35 -4.97 15.47
C GLY A 83 -8.22 -6.21 15.28
N ASP A 84 -9.29 -6.13 14.48
CA ASP A 84 -10.20 -7.24 14.21
C ASP A 84 -9.61 -8.23 13.20
N TRP A 85 -8.74 -7.76 12.31
CA TRP A 85 -8.08 -8.56 11.27
C TRP A 85 -6.83 -9.26 11.78
N ARG A 86 -6.09 -8.65 12.71
CA ARG A 86 -4.86 -9.23 13.27
C ARG A 86 -5.11 -10.44 14.16
N LYS A 87 -6.36 -10.68 14.58
CA LYS A 87 -6.77 -11.75 15.51
C LYS A 87 -7.41 -12.97 14.83
N ARG A 88 -7.65 -12.91 13.52
CA ARG A 88 -8.17 -14.02 12.72
C ARG A 88 -7.04 -14.75 12.02
#